data_AF-A0A3P6F5K6-F1
#
_entry.id   AF-A0A3P6F5K6-F1
#
_cell.length_a   1.000
_cell.length_b   1.000
_cell.length_c   1.000
_cell.angle_alpha   90.00
_cell.angle_beta   90.00
_cell.angle_gamma   90.00
#
_symmetry.space_group_name_H-M   'P 1'
#
loop_
_entity.id
_entity.type
_entity.pdbx_description
1 polymer ?
#
loop_
_entity_poly.entity_id
_entity_poly.type
_entity_poly.pdbx_seq_one_letter_code
_entity_poly.pdbx_strand_id
1 'polypeptide(L)'
;MAGAASTSDLPLKIITGADAFGASLKDAMVSHLRSLGIAVEDTGVSSYYSAGSEVGRRVSSASSSSSEIRGLVCCGTGVGVAMFANKFPGVYAATCLTVEDAVNARSISDCNVLALSGAKTSSETAVEIFDAWIGTPFKSPCPASGSEPWSSEISSFLDDSLSEMAQIGKSTDHLSPTKPESDSCAICCLAKNREFTPVEIMPGGSMKIVRETPTSAIVRFKAGSVEPAHHHTFGHDLVVIKGKKSVWNLSKSERADLVEGDYLFTPAGDVHRVKYHEDTEFFITWDGHWDIFLDEDLETGKKAIEEEAS
;
A
#
# COMPACT_ATOMS: atom_id res chain seq x y z
N MET A 1 30.15 -11.69 30.14
CA MET A 1 29.15 -10.59 30.13
C MET A 1 28.09 -10.98 29.12
N ALA A 2 26.86 -11.23 29.59
CA ALA A 2 25.76 -11.66 28.74
C ALA A 2 25.22 -10.46 27.96
N GLY A 3 25.33 -10.49 26.63
CA GLY A 3 24.65 -9.56 25.75
C GLY A 3 23.22 -10.04 25.54
N ALA A 4 22.26 -9.34 26.10
CA ALA A 4 20.84 -9.58 25.84
C ALA A 4 20.52 -9.18 24.39
N ALA A 5 20.00 -10.13 23.61
CA ALA A 5 19.40 -9.85 22.32
C ALA A 5 18.10 -9.06 22.55
N SER A 6 17.97 -7.94 21.86
CA SER A 6 16.80 -7.05 21.89
C SER A 6 15.56 -7.79 21.36
N THR A 7 14.69 -8.24 22.27
CA THR A 7 13.29 -8.53 21.92
C THR A 7 12.59 -7.19 21.74
N SER A 8 11.80 -7.04 20.68
CA SER A 8 11.07 -5.79 20.45
C SER A 8 10.04 -5.62 21.59
N ASP A 9 10.02 -4.45 22.25
CA ASP A 9 8.99 -4.11 23.26
C ASP A 9 7.61 -3.83 22.63
N LEU A 10 7.46 -4.10 21.32
CA LEU A 10 6.23 -3.84 20.60
C LEU A 10 5.24 -5.00 20.80
N PRO A 11 3.95 -4.72 21.08
CA PRO A 11 2.93 -5.76 21.13
C PRO A 11 2.85 -6.50 19.79
N LEU A 12 2.85 -7.83 19.84
CA LEU A 12 2.76 -8.69 18.66
C LEU A 12 1.33 -8.77 18.14
N LYS A 13 1.18 -8.65 16.82
CA LYS A 13 -0.06 -8.90 16.08
C LYS A 13 0.18 -9.94 14.99
N ILE A 14 -0.69 -10.96 14.95
CA ILE A 14 -0.68 -12.00 13.92
C ILE A 14 -1.80 -11.77 12.91
N ILE A 15 -1.46 -11.70 11.64
CA ILE A 15 -2.42 -11.74 10.53
C ILE A 15 -2.54 -13.20 10.05
N THR A 16 -3.75 -13.73 9.95
CA THR A 16 -3.95 -15.13 9.57
C THR A 16 -5.03 -15.34 8.53
N GLY A 17 -4.85 -16.37 7.71
CA GLY A 17 -5.80 -16.78 6.69
C GLY A 17 -5.57 -18.23 6.26
N ALA A 18 -6.59 -18.85 5.66
CA ALA A 18 -6.49 -20.23 5.22
C ALA A 18 -7.24 -20.52 3.92
N ASP A 19 -6.94 -21.67 3.32
CA ASP A 19 -7.87 -22.32 2.40
C ASP A 19 -8.79 -23.32 3.14
N ALA A 20 -9.72 -23.93 2.40
CA ALA A 20 -10.66 -24.88 2.98
C ALA A 20 -9.99 -26.08 3.66
N PHE A 21 -8.80 -26.49 3.20
CA PHE A 21 -8.05 -27.61 3.78
C PHE A 21 -7.28 -27.20 5.05
N GLY A 22 -6.95 -25.91 5.20
CA GLY A 22 -6.27 -25.37 6.38
C GLY A 22 -7.20 -24.74 7.43
N ALA A 23 -8.49 -24.56 7.13
CA ALA A 23 -9.43 -23.77 7.93
C ALA A 23 -9.52 -24.22 9.40
N SER A 24 -9.71 -25.53 9.63
CA SER A 24 -9.80 -26.09 10.99
C SER A 24 -8.53 -25.84 11.82
N LEU A 25 -7.36 -26.03 11.20
CA LEU A 25 -6.08 -25.79 11.87
C LEU A 25 -5.90 -24.31 12.19
N LYS A 26 -6.24 -23.42 11.26
CA LYS A 26 -6.21 -21.96 11.46
C LYS A 26 -7.12 -21.55 12.62
N ASP A 27 -8.34 -22.09 12.72
CA ASP A 27 -9.27 -21.76 13.82
C ASP A 27 -8.73 -22.21 15.19
N ALA A 28 -8.10 -23.40 15.25
CA ALA A 28 -7.41 -23.87 16.45
C ALA A 28 -6.28 -22.92 16.86
N MET A 29 -5.47 -22.49 15.89
CA MET A 29 -4.38 -21.54 16.14
C MET A 29 -4.89 -20.16 16.57
N VAL A 30 -5.95 -19.63 15.96
CA VAL A 30 -6.58 -18.37 16.38
C VAL A 30 -7.01 -18.45 17.84
N SER A 31 -7.56 -19.59 18.27
CA SER A 31 -7.97 -19.82 19.65
C SER A 31 -6.78 -19.83 20.61
N HIS A 32 -5.70 -20.54 20.25
CA HIS A 32 -4.45 -20.56 21.01
C HIS A 32 -3.84 -19.16 21.15
N LEU A 33 -3.66 -18.45 20.04
CA LEU A 33 -3.09 -17.10 20.01
C LEU A 33 -3.86 -16.12 20.91
N ARG A 34 -5.19 -16.16 20.84
CA ARG A 34 -6.05 -15.32 21.69
C ARG A 34 -5.93 -15.69 23.17
N SER A 35 -5.72 -16.97 23.49
CA SER A 35 -5.49 -17.41 24.88
C SER A 35 -4.18 -16.87 25.47
N LEU A 36 -3.18 -16.61 24.61
CA LEU A 36 -1.92 -15.97 24.97
C LEU A 36 -2.01 -14.43 25.02
N GLY A 37 -3.18 -13.85 24.73
CA GLY A 37 -3.36 -12.40 24.65
C GLY A 37 -2.72 -11.75 23.41
N ILE A 38 -2.32 -12.54 22.41
CA ILE A 38 -1.77 -12.03 21.15
C ILE A 38 -2.91 -11.47 20.30
N ALA A 39 -2.72 -10.28 19.73
CA ALA A 39 -3.71 -9.68 18.84
C ALA A 39 -3.77 -10.48 17.52
N VAL A 40 -4.97 -10.88 17.09
CA VAL A 40 -5.16 -11.68 15.87
C VAL A 40 -6.13 -11.00 14.93
N GLU A 41 -5.71 -10.80 13.69
CA GLU A 41 -6.57 -10.42 12.57
C GLU A 41 -6.74 -11.62 11.64
N ASP A 42 -7.97 -12.14 11.57
CA ASP A 42 -8.32 -13.29 10.76
C ASP A 42 -8.99 -12.84 9.47
N THR A 43 -8.32 -13.05 8.33
CA THR A 43 -8.81 -12.72 6.99
C THR A 43 -9.79 -13.76 6.44
N GLY A 44 -10.09 -14.80 7.22
CA GLY A 44 -11.05 -15.85 6.88
C GLY A 44 -10.49 -16.94 5.97
N VAL A 45 -11.41 -17.63 5.30
CA VAL A 45 -11.13 -18.76 4.41
C VAL A 45 -11.36 -18.35 2.97
N SER A 46 -10.38 -18.57 2.09
CA SER A 46 -10.48 -18.28 0.65
C SER A 46 -9.67 -19.30 -0.17
N SER A 47 -9.35 -19.01 -1.43
CA SER A 47 -8.40 -19.84 -2.18
C SER A 47 -6.99 -19.71 -1.57
N TYR A 48 -6.15 -20.74 -1.68
CA TYR A 48 -4.80 -20.72 -1.11
C TYR A 48 -3.94 -19.56 -1.65
N TYR A 49 -4.11 -19.15 -2.91
CA TYR A 49 -3.40 -18.03 -3.48
C TYR A 49 -3.92 -16.67 -2.96
N SER A 50 -5.23 -16.53 -2.73
CA SER A 50 -5.81 -15.31 -2.15
C SER A 50 -5.45 -15.18 -0.67
N ALA A 51 -5.56 -16.27 0.10
CA ALA A 51 -5.19 -16.29 1.52
C ALA A 51 -3.72 -15.95 1.74
N GLY A 52 -2.81 -16.62 1.00
CA GLY A 52 -1.38 -16.31 1.05
C GLY A 52 -1.07 -14.87 0.64
N SER A 53 -1.70 -14.39 -0.43
CA SER A 53 -1.45 -13.04 -0.93
C SER A 53 -1.97 -11.95 0.00
N GLU A 54 -3.13 -12.14 0.63
CA GLU A 54 -3.67 -11.15 1.57
C GLU A 54 -2.79 -11.03 2.82
N VAL A 55 -2.40 -12.17 3.42
CA VAL A 55 -1.49 -12.16 4.59
C VAL A 55 -0.14 -11.55 4.22
N GLY A 56 0.44 -11.95 3.08
CA GLY A 56 1.69 -11.39 2.59
C GLY A 56 1.62 -9.87 2.39
N ARG A 57 0.53 -9.37 1.80
CA ARG A 57 0.32 -7.92 1.62
C ARG A 57 0.30 -7.18 2.95
N ARG A 58 -0.45 -7.67 3.94
CA ARG A 58 -0.58 -7.03 5.26
C ARG A 58 0.75 -6.98 6.00
N VAL A 59 1.50 -8.09 5.98
CA VAL A 59 2.84 -8.18 6.59
C VAL A 59 3.83 -7.27 5.87
N SER A 60 3.82 -7.25 4.53
CA SER A 60 4.69 -6.38 3.72
C SER A 60 4.42 -4.88 3.95
N SER A 61 3.15 -4.51 4.13
CA SER A 61 2.72 -3.13 4.38
C SER A 61 2.96 -2.63 5.81
N ALA A 62 3.50 -3.48 6.70
CA ALA A 62 3.75 -3.14 8.09
C ALA A 62 4.99 -2.24 8.24
N SER A 63 4.90 -0.98 7.81
CA SER A 63 5.90 0.04 8.08
C SER A 63 5.47 0.89 9.29
N SER A 64 6.35 1.00 10.29
CA SER A 64 6.23 1.95 11.40
C SER A 64 4.92 1.86 12.20
N SER A 65 4.48 0.64 12.55
CA SER A 65 3.32 0.46 13.42
C SER A 65 3.73 0.36 14.90
N SER A 66 2.83 0.70 15.82
CA SER A 66 3.02 0.51 17.28
C SER A 66 3.03 -0.96 17.69
N SER A 67 3.05 -1.89 16.74
CA SER A 67 3.01 -3.34 16.93
C SER A 67 3.98 -4.04 15.97
N GLU A 68 4.49 -5.19 16.38
CA GLU A 68 5.19 -6.09 15.47
C GLU A 68 4.15 -6.93 14.73
N ILE A 69 4.13 -6.86 13.39
CA ILE A 69 3.16 -7.60 12.56
C ILE A 69 3.85 -8.81 11.93
N ARG A 70 3.32 -10.00 12.21
CA ARG A 70 3.74 -11.25 11.56
C ARG A 70 2.55 -12.03 10.99
N GLY A 71 2.81 -13.03 10.15
CA GLY A 71 1.76 -13.82 9.50
C GLY A 71 1.69 -15.29 9.96
N LEU A 72 0.50 -15.87 9.90
CA LEU A 72 0.24 -17.30 10.06
C LEU A 72 -0.73 -17.77 8.98
N VAL A 73 -0.33 -18.68 8.10
CA VAL A 73 -1.21 -19.19 7.03
C VAL A 73 -1.35 -20.70 7.07
N CYS A 74 -2.53 -21.21 6.73
CA CYS A 74 -2.78 -22.66 6.70
C CYS A 74 -3.37 -23.07 5.35
N CYS A 75 -2.84 -24.14 4.75
CA CYS A 75 -3.51 -24.84 3.66
C CYS A 75 -3.25 -26.35 3.75
N GLY A 76 -3.72 -27.13 2.77
CA GLY A 76 -3.51 -28.58 2.76
C GLY A 76 -2.07 -29.01 3.04
N THR A 77 -1.07 -28.37 2.41
CA THR A 77 0.36 -28.69 2.61
C THR A 77 1.16 -27.58 3.29
N GLY A 78 0.59 -26.39 3.49
CA GLY A 78 1.29 -25.16 3.87
C GLY A 78 2.10 -24.50 2.73
N VAL A 79 2.60 -25.29 1.78
CA VAL A 79 3.50 -24.80 0.69
C VAL A 79 2.82 -23.76 -0.19
N GLY A 80 1.58 -24.01 -0.62
CA GLY A 80 0.88 -23.13 -1.55
C GLY A 80 0.69 -21.72 -0.99
N VAL A 81 0.16 -21.60 0.23
CA VAL A 81 -0.03 -20.29 0.88
C VAL A 81 1.30 -19.58 1.12
N ALA A 82 2.38 -20.31 1.47
CA ALA A 82 3.71 -19.73 1.64
C ALA A 82 4.26 -19.16 0.31
N MET A 83 4.10 -19.87 -0.81
CA MET A 83 4.55 -19.40 -2.11
C MET A 83 3.91 -18.08 -2.52
N PHE A 84 2.62 -17.89 -2.22
CA PHE A 84 1.90 -16.66 -2.54
C PHE A 84 2.17 -15.54 -1.55
N ALA A 85 2.36 -15.84 -0.26
CA ALA A 85 2.79 -14.86 0.73
C ALA A 85 4.17 -14.25 0.38
N ASN A 86 5.12 -15.09 -0.06
CA ASN A 86 6.46 -14.68 -0.50
C ASN A 86 6.50 -13.80 -1.77
N LYS A 87 5.36 -13.52 -2.42
CA LYS A 87 5.31 -12.59 -3.56
C LYS A 87 5.39 -11.12 -3.13
N PHE A 88 5.25 -10.84 -1.84
CA PHE A 88 5.19 -9.49 -1.33
C PHE A 88 6.56 -9.08 -0.75
N PRO A 89 7.05 -7.87 -1.05
CA PRO A 89 8.36 -7.41 -0.58
C PRO A 89 8.51 -7.49 0.94
N GLY A 90 9.65 -8.02 1.41
CA GLY A 90 9.93 -8.14 2.85
C GLY A 90 9.14 -9.25 3.55
N VAL A 91 8.43 -10.11 2.81
CA VAL A 91 7.80 -11.31 3.37
C VAL A 91 8.71 -12.51 3.16
N TYR A 92 9.00 -13.19 4.27
CA TYR A 92 9.75 -14.43 4.33
C TYR A 92 8.85 -15.48 4.99
N ALA A 93 8.10 -16.19 4.15
CA ALA A 93 7.18 -17.24 4.56
C ALA A 93 7.84 -18.62 4.47
N ALA A 94 7.79 -19.39 5.56
CA ALA A 94 8.33 -20.74 5.65
C ALA A 94 7.23 -21.74 6.00
N THR A 95 7.18 -22.87 5.28
CA THR A 95 6.34 -24.00 5.68
C THR A 95 7.10 -24.86 6.68
N CYS A 96 6.55 -25.03 7.88
CA CYS A 96 7.17 -25.81 8.94
C CYS A 96 6.27 -26.99 9.30
N LEU A 97 6.84 -28.20 9.29
CA LEU A 97 6.13 -29.42 9.67
C LEU A 97 6.53 -29.92 11.06
N THR A 98 7.67 -29.42 11.57
CA THR A 98 8.23 -29.76 12.87
C THR A 98 8.68 -28.50 13.63
N VAL A 99 8.86 -28.66 14.94
CA VAL A 99 9.44 -27.61 15.80
C VAL A 99 10.83 -27.20 15.31
N GLU A 100 11.65 -28.17 14.88
CA GLU A 100 12.99 -27.91 14.37
C GLU A 100 12.96 -27.05 13.09
N ASP A 101 12.01 -27.27 12.19
CA ASP A 101 11.82 -26.43 11.00
C ASP A 101 11.54 -24.98 11.38
N ALA A 102 10.67 -24.75 12.38
CA ALA A 102 10.31 -23.42 12.85
C ALA A 102 11.50 -22.69 13.47
N VAL A 103 12.27 -23.36 14.33
CA VAL A 103 13.47 -22.79 14.95
C VAL A 103 14.52 -22.45 13.89
N ASN A 104 14.77 -23.36 12.94
CA ASN A 104 15.72 -23.12 11.85
C ASN A 104 15.27 -21.95 10.96
N ALA A 105 14.00 -21.91 10.57
CA ALA A 105 13.48 -20.86 9.69
C ALA A 105 13.56 -19.46 10.32
N ARG A 106 13.34 -19.34 11.63
CA ARG A 106 13.50 -18.08 12.38
C ARG A 106 14.94 -17.69 12.57
N SER A 107 15.80 -18.62 12.99
CA SER A 107 17.20 -18.32 13.26
C SER A 107 17.96 -17.95 11.99
N ILE A 108 17.71 -18.65 10.88
CA ILE A 108 18.52 -18.53 9.66
C ILE A 108 17.93 -17.51 8.68
N SER A 109 16.60 -17.44 8.57
CA SER A 109 15.94 -16.64 7.52
C SER A 109 15.11 -15.49 8.06
N ASP A 110 15.08 -15.30 9.39
CA ASP A 110 14.22 -14.33 10.07
C ASP A 110 12.77 -14.40 9.56
N CYS A 111 12.24 -15.60 9.31
CA CYS A 111 10.95 -15.76 8.64
C CYS A 111 9.80 -15.09 9.41
N ASN A 112 9.08 -14.17 8.78
CA ASN A 112 8.03 -13.37 9.41
C ASN A 112 6.61 -13.87 9.08
N VAL A 113 6.49 -14.95 8.31
CA VAL A 113 5.23 -15.67 8.09
C VAL A 113 5.43 -17.17 8.30
N LEU A 114 4.67 -17.76 9.21
CA LEU A 114 4.63 -19.21 9.42
C LEU A 114 3.52 -19.83 8.56
N ALA A 115 3.84 -20.88 7.81
CA ALA A 115 2.87 -21.67 7.07
C ALA A 115 2.75 -23.09 7.62
N LEU A 116 1.52 -23.54 7.86
CA LEU A 116 1.22 -24.84 8.46
C LEU A 116 0.37 -25.72 7.52
N SER A 117 0.55 -27.04 7.67
CA SER A 117 -0.08 -28.06 6.85
C SER A 117 -1.31 -28.65 7.53
N GLY A 118 -2.50 -28.29 7.04
CA GLY A 118 -3.78 -28.86 7.51
C GLY A 118 -3.90 -30.38 7.28
N ALA A 119 -3.13 -30.96 6.35
CA ALA A 119 -3.16 -32.40 6.09
C ALA A 119 -2.12 -33.21 6.89
N LYS A 120 -1.12 -32.56 7.50
CA LYS A 120 0.01 -33.25 8.15
C LYS A 120 0.29 -32.81 9.59
N THR A 121 -0.26 -31.68 10.02
CA THR A 121 0.02 -31.10 11.34
C THR A 121 -1.26 -31.14 12.17
N SER A 122 -1.20 -31.75 13.35
CA SER A 122 -2.30 -31.67 14.32
C SER A 122 -2.32 -30.30 15.01
N SER A 123 -3.43 -29.94 15.66
CA SER A 123 -3.52 -28.67 16.39
C SER A 123 -2.50 -28.56 17.51
N GLU A 124 -2.20 -29.66 18.21
CA GLU A 124 -1.21 -29.71 19.29
C GLU A 124 0.20 -29.45 18.75
N THR A 125 0.58 -30.16 17.68
CA THR A 125 1.89 -29.94 17.03
C THR A 125 1.98 -28.54 16.42
N ALA A 126 0.89 -28.01 15.86
CA ALA A 126 0.88 -26.63 15.33
C ALA A 126 1.14 -25.58 16.42
N VAL A 127 0.62 -25.80 17.63
CA VAL A 127 0.91 -24.96 18.80
C VAL A 127 2.39 -25.05 19.16
N GLU A 128 2.96 -26.25 19.26
CA GLU A 128 4.39 -26.44 19.55
C GLU A 128 5.29 -25.75 18.51
N ILE A 129 4.95 -25.88 17.22
CA ILE A 129 5.67 -25.23 16.11
C ILE A 129 5.58 -23.71 16.24
N PHE A 130 4.38 -23.17 16.50
CA PHE A 130 4.17 -21.73 16.62
C PHE A 130 4.90 -21.14 17.81
N ASP A 131 4.84 -21.78 18.98
CA ASP A 131 5.47 -21.30 20.20
C ASP A 131 7.00 -21.27 20.04
N ALA A 132 7.58 -22.29 19.39
CA ALA A 132 9.00 -22.30 19.05
C ALA A 132 9.35 -21.20 18.03
N TRP A 133 8.51 -21.01 17.01
CA TRP A 133 8.71 -19.98 15.99
C TRP A 133 8.69 -18.56 16.60
N ILE A 134 7.72 -18.26 17.47
CA ILE A 134 7.65 -16.92 18.07
C ILE A 134 8.74 -16.69 19.11
N GLY A 135 9.14 -17.75 19.83
CA GLY A 135 10.18 -17.71 20.85
C GLY A 135 11.61 -17.71 20.32
N THR A 136 11.83 -17.94 19.02
CA THR A 136 13.18 -18.03 18.44
C THR A 136 13.66 -16.69 17.88
N PRO A 137 14.73 -16.08 18.45
CA PRO A 137 15.36 -14.89 17.90
C PRO A 137 16.13 -15.18 16.60
N PHE A 138 16.27 -14.16 15.76
CA PHE A 138 17.16 -14.25 14.59
C PHE A 138 18.61 -14.51 15.03
N LYS A 139 19.33 -15.34 14.27
CA LYS A 139 20.71 -15.80 14.53
C LYS A 139 20.92 -16.51 15.88
N SER A 140 19.87 -17.00 16.54
CA SER A 140 20.05 -17.84 17.74
C SER A 140 20.64 -19.21 17.37
N PRO A 141 21.28 -19.93 18.30
CA PRO A 141 21.58 -21.35 18.08
C PRO A 141 20.31 -22.12 17.68
N CYS A 142 20.44 -23.03 16.72
CA CYS A 142 19.31 -23.79 16.18
C CYS A 142 19.74 -25.21 15.79
N PRO A 143 18.81 -26.14 15.51
CA PRO A 143 19.18 -27.50 15.12
C PRO A 143 20.19 -27.58 13.97
N ALA A 144 20.08 -26.71 12.96
CA ALA A 144 21.00 -26.67 11.83
C ALA A 144 22.43 -26.22 12.20
N SER A 145 22.61 -25.48 13.30
CA SER A 145 23.93 -25.14 13.84
C SER A 145 24.48 -26.20 14.80
N GLY A 146 23.80 -27.36 14.94
CA GLY A 146 24.08 -28.31 16.01
C GLY A 146 23.68 -27.78 17.40
N SER A 147 22.80 -26.78 17.44
CA SER A 147 22.42 -26.02 18.64
C SER A 147 23.57 -25.24 19.29
N GLU A 148 24.63 -24.96 18.52
CA GLU A 148 25.76 -24.12 18.95
C GLU A 148 25.66 -22.70 18.37
N PRO A 149 26.34 -21.70 18.96
CA PRO A 149 26.43 -20.36 18.39
C PRO A 149 27.02 -20.37 16.97
N TRP A 150 26.53 -19.46 16.12
CA TRP A 150 27.10 -19.28 14.79
C TRP A 150 28.56 -18.80 14.86
N SER A 151 29.38 -19.30 13.94
CA SER A 151 30.73 -18.76 13.75
C SER A 151 30.65 -17.28 13.38
N SER A 152 31.75 -16.53 13.60
CA SER A 152 31.81 -15.12 13.23
C SER A 152 31.51 -14.89 11.73
N GLU A 153 31.95 -15.81 10.88
CA GLU A 153 31.70 -15.78 9.43
C GLU A 153 30.21 -15.93 9.12
N ILE A 154 29.54 -16.94 9.70
CA ILE A 154 28.10 -17.15 9.47
C ILE A 154 27.27 -16.02 10.09
N SER A 155 27.65 -15.53 11.27
CA SER A 155 26.96 -14.39 11.88
C SER A 155 27.03 -13.15 10.98
N SER A 156 28.19 -12.85 10.40
CA SER A 156 28.35 -11.73 9.45
C SER A 156 27.49 -11.93 8.21
N PHE A 157 27.49 -13.14 7.64
CA PHE A 157 26.61 -13.48 6.52
C PHE A 157 25.13 -13.24 6.84
N LEU A 158 24.67 -13.66 8.03
CA LEU A 158 23.28 -13.47 8.44
C LEU A 158 22.94 -11.99 8.64
N ASP A 159 23.88 -11.18 9.16
CA ASP A 159 23.71 -9.72 9.30
C ASP A 159 23.46 -9.05 7.94
N ASP A 160 24.22 -9.43 6.92
CA ASP A 160 24.08 -8.87 5.57
C ASP A 160 22.86 -9.44 4.82
N SER A 161 22.48 -10.69 5.12
CA SER A 161 21.47 -11.46 4.38
C SER A 161 20.11 -10.77 4.26
N LEU A 162 19.61 -10.12 5.32
CA LEU A 162 18.29 -9.47 5.28
C LEU A 162 18.26 -8.31 4.28
N SER A 163 19.37 -7.56 4.21
CA SER A 163 19.52 -6.46 3.27
C SER A 163 19.65 -6.97 1.84
N GLU A 164 20.46 -8.02 1.62
CA GLU A 164 20.70 -8.63 0.31
C GLU A 164 19.45 -9.32 -0.24
N MET A 165 18.76 -10.12 0.59
CA MET A 165 17.51 -10.79 0.22
C MET A 165 16.45 -9.78 -0.22
N ALA A 166 16.38 -8.61 0.44
CA ALA A 166 15.46 -7.56 0.05
C ALA A 166 15.79 -6.92 -1.31
N GLN A 167 16.99 -7.09 -1.85
CA GLN A 167 17.38 -6.62 -3.19
C GLN A 167 17.18 -7.67 -4.30
N ILE A 168 16.96 -8.94 -3.94
CA ILE A 168 16.74 -10.01 -4.93
C ILE A 168 15.50 -9.68 -5.77
N GLY A 169 15.67 -9.73 -7.10
CA GLY A 169 14.61 -9.38 -8.06
C GLY A 169 14.39 -7.88 -8.26
N LYS A 170 15.10 -7.01 -7.51
CA LYS A 170 15.14 -5.55 -7.75
C LYS A 170 16.29 -5.14 -8.67
N SER A 171 17.38 -5.93 -8.73
CA SER A 171 18.51 -5.62 -9.62
C SER A 171 18.23 -6.04 -11.07
N THR A 172 18.36 -5.07 -11.97
CA THR A 172 18.36 -5.27 -13.43
C THR A 172 19.78 -5.59 -13.93
N ASP A 173 20.55 -6.40 -13.21
CA ASP A 173 22.00 -6.63 -13.45
C ASP A 173 22.35 -7.45 -14.72
N HIS A 174 21.43 -7.56 -15.67
CA HIS A 174 21.74 -8.02 -17.03
C HIS A 174 21.64 -6.93 -18.11
N LEU A 175 21.48 -5.66 -17.73
CA LEU A 175 21.64 -4.52 -18.64
C LEU A 175 22.43 -3.42 -17.95
N SER A 176 23.76 -3.54 -17.94
CA SER A 176 24.59 -2.34 -17.90
C SER A 176 24.42 -1.59 -19.23
N PRO A 177 23.86 -0.37 -19.17
CA PRO A 177 24.71 0.77 -19.48
C PRO A 177 24.54 1.83 -18.39
N THR A 178 25.68 2.35 -17.91
CA THR A 178 25.82 3.67 -17.29
C THR A 178 24.62 4.16 -16.47
N LYS A 179 24.69 3.98 -15.15
CA LYS A 179 23.88 4.70 -14.16
C LYS A 179 23.58 6.13 -14.63
N PRO A 180 22.33 6.49 -15.01
CA PRO A 180 21.90 7.84 -14.83
C PRO A 180 21.48 7.93 -13.36
N GLU A 181 22.10 8.84 -12.62
CA GLU A 181 21.38 9.50 -11.54
C GLU A 181 20.08 10.03 -12.15
N SER A 182 18.97 9.36 -11.90
CA SER A 182 17.69 10.01 -12.11
C SER A 182 16.74 9.52 -11.04
N ASP A 183 16.34 10.47 -10.20
CA ASP A 183 15.06 10.56 -9.50
C ASP A 183 13.90 10.31 -10.46
N SER A 184 13.80 9.09 -11.00
CA SER A 184 12.75 8.76 -11.93
C SER A 184 11.53 8.38 -11.12
N CYS A 185 10.79 9.41 -10.70
CA CYS A 185 9.45 9.28 -10.16
C CYS A 185 8.67 8.27 -11.00
N ALA A 186 8.07 7.26 -10.34
CA ALA A 186 7.34 6.20 -11.02
C ALA A 186 6.22 6.74 -11.93
N ILE A 187 5.62 7.88 -11.54
CA ILE A 187 4.65 8.62 -12.35
C ILE A 187 5.33 9.21 -13.60
N CYS A 188 6.51 9.82 -13.46
CA CYS A 188 7.28 10.35 -14.58
C CYS A 188 7.69 9.24 -15.56
N CYS A 189 8.03 8.04 -15.08
CA CYS A 189 8.33 6.89 -15.93
C CYS A 189 7.12 6.42 -16.74
N LEU A 190 5.93 6.39 -16.13
CA LEU A 190 4.68 6.08 -16.84
C LEU A 190 4.32 7.15 -17.87
N ALA A 191 4.68 8.40 -17.62
CA ALA A 191 4.44 9.53 -18.54
C ALA A 191 5.47 9.62 -19.68
N LYS A 192 6.69 9.08 -19.50
CA LYS A 192 7.87 9.37 -20.33
C LYS A 192 7.69 9.06 -21.82
N ASN A 193 6.77 8.15 -22.17
CA ASN A 193 6.51 7.72 -23.55
C ASN A 193 5.04 7.87 -23.96
N ARG A 194 4.26 8.69 -23.24
CA ARG A 194 2.86 8.98 -23.62
C ARG A 194 2.77 10.40 -24.17
N GLU A 195 2.58 10.50 -25.48
CA GLU A 195 2.16 11.75 -26.11
C GLU A 195 0.66 11.91 -25.88
N PHE A 196 0.28 12.91 -25.08
CA PHE A 196 -1.11 13.31 -24.96
C PHE A 196 -1.25 14.76 -25.39
N THR A 197 -2.17 14.99 -26.32
CA THR A 197 -2.49 16.30 -26.86
C THR A 197 -3.49 16.99 -25.94
N PRO A 198 -3.18 18.19 -25.39
CA PRO A 198 -4.17 18.97 -24.66
C PRO A 198 -5.37 19.31 -25.55
N VAL A 199 -6.55 19.35 -24.94
CA VAL A 199 -7.80 19.79 -25.58
C VAL A 199 -8.26 21.05 -24.88
N GLU A 200 -8.57 22.10 -25.65
CA GLU A 200 -9.21 23.30 -25.11
C GLU A 200 -10.61 22.96 -24.61
N ILE A 201 -10.93 23.32 -23.37
CA ILE A 201 -12.21 23.00 -22.74
C ILE A 201 -13.13 24.22 -22.64
N MET A 202 -12.54 25.41 -22.43
CA MET A 202 -13.24 26.69 -22.38
C MET A 202 -12.22 27.85 -22.49
N PRO A 203 -12.63 29.13 -22.62
CA PRO A 203 -11.67 30.24 -22.77
C PRO A 203 -10.62 30.27 -21.65
N GLY A 204 -9.36 30.10 -22.05
CA GLY A 204 -8.22 30.09 -21.13
C GLY A 204 -7.98 28.77 -20.40
N GLY A 205 -8.82 27.74 -20.62
CA GLY A 205 -8.78 26.44 -19.99
C GLY A 205 -8.45 25.30 -20.96
N SER A 206 -7.47 24.47 -20.60
CA SER A 206 -7.11 23.26 -21.36
C SER A 206 -7.01 22.05 -20.43
N MET A 207 -7.32 20.87 -20.98
CA MET A 207 -7.31 19.60 -20.25
C MET A 207 -6.47 18.56 -20.99
N LYS A 208 -5.74 17.75 -20.22
CA LYS A 208 -4.94 16.63 -20.70
C LYS A 208 -5.32 15.37 -19.90
N ILE A 209 -6.06 14.45 -20.52
CA ILE A 209 -6.38 13.13 -19.91
C ILE A 209 -5.09 12.33 -19.73
N VAL A 210 -4.84 11.81 -18.52
CA VAL A 210 -3.65 11.01 -18.20
C VAL A 210 -3.96 9.54 -17.94
N ARG A 211 -5.21 9.21 -17.57
CA ARG A 211 -5.71 7.85 -17.35
C ARG A 211 -7.22 7.82 -17.57
N GLU A 212 -7.73 6.72 -18.12
CA GLU A 212 -9.16 6.56 -18.42
C GLU A 212 -9.96 5.87 -17.30
N THR A 213 -9.34 5.09 -16.39
CA THR A 213 -10.09 4.36 -15.33
C THR A 213 -9.31 4.18 -14.02
N PRO A 214 -9.68 4.86 -12.91
CA PRO A 214 -10.61 5.99 -12.89
C PRO A 214 -10.07 7.12 -13.78
N THR A 215 -10.98 7.91 -14.34
CA THR A 215 -10.58 8.94 -15.29
C THR A 215 -9.86 10.05 -14.53
N SER A 216 -8.74 10.52 -15.07
CA SER A 216 -8.00 11.62 -14.47
C SER A 216 -7.30 12.47 -15.51
N ALA A 217 -7.12 13.74 -15.18
CA ALA A 217 -6.56 14.73 -16.07
C ALA A 217 -5.67 15.74 -15.34
N ILE A 218 -4.77 16.36 -16.09
CA ILE A 218 -4.14 17.62 -15.71
C ILE A 218 -4.91 18.73 -16.42
N VAL A 219 -5.42 19.69 -15.65
CA VAL A 219 -6.17 20.83 -16.16
C VAL A 219 -5.38 22.10 -15.88
N ARG A 220 -5.37 23.00 -16.86
CA ARG A 220 -4.65 24.28 -16.80
C ARG A 220 -5.58 25.42 -17.15
N PHE A 221 -5.53 26.48 -16.37
CA PHE A 221 -6.20 27.73 -16.66
C PHE A 221 -5.25 28.91 -16.58
N LYS A 222 -5.42 29.88 -17.47
CA LYS A 222 -4.69 31.15 -17.45
C LYS A 222 -5.19 32.06 -16.34
N ALA A 223 -4.29 32.86 -15.77
CA ALA A 223 -4.64 33.89 -14.80
C ALA A 223 -5.77 34.78 -15.35
N GLY A 224 -6.76 35.08 -14.51
CA GLY A 224 -7.95 35.85 -14.87
C GLY A 224 -9.08 35.05 -15.53
N SER A 225 -8.88 33.75 -15.84
CA SER A 225 -9.95 32.89 -16.35
C SER A 225 -11.03 32.65 -15.30
N VAL A 226 -12.23 32.38 -15.77
CA VAL A 226 -13.42 32.10 -14.94
C VAL A 226 -14.12 30.87 -15.50
N GLU A 227 -14.50 29.96 -14.61
CA GLU A 227 -15.53 28.96 -14.89
C GLU A 227 -16.85 29.53 -14.35
N PRO A 228 -17.85 29.80 -15.20
CA PRO A 228 -19.18 30.21 -14.72
C PRO A 228 -19.81 29.09 -13.88
N ALA A 229 -20.88 29.38 -13.15
CA ALA A 229 -21.64 28.39 -12.40
C ALA A 229 -21.94 27.16 -13.27
N HIS A 230 -21.52 26.00 -12.80
CA HIS A 230 -21.71 24.73 -13.49
C HIS A 230 -21.75 23.56 -12.50
N HIS A 231 -22.18 22.41 -12.99
CA HIS A 231 -22.12 21.15 -12.25
C HIS A 231 -21.68 19.98 -13.14
N HIS A 232 -21.39 18.85 -12.48
CA HIS A 232 -20.98 17.59 -13.10
C HIS A 232 -21.91 16.46 -12.63
N THR A 233 -22.10 15.42 -13.44
CA THR A 233 -22.87 14.22 -13.02
C THR A 233 -22.12 13.41 -11.97
N PHE A 234 -20.79 13.39 -12.04
CA PHE A 234 -19.93 12.67 -11.10
C PHE A 234 -19.22 13.63 -10.16
N GLY A 235 -19.02 13.19 -8.92
CA GLY A 235 -18.16 13.90 -7.99
C GLY A 235 -16.71 13.81 -8.45
N HIS A 236 -15.92 14.83 -8.11
CA HIS A 236 -14.52 14.88 -8.50
C HIS A 236 -13.63 15.35 -7.36
N ASP A 237 -12.43 14.79 -7.36
CA ASP A 237 -11.33 15.13 -6.49
C ASP A 237 -10.34 15.99 -7.26
N LEU A 238 -9.88 17.11 -6.70
CA LEU A 238 -8.81 17.90 -7.29
C LEU A 238 -7.71 18.22 -6.29
N VAL A 239 -6.48 18.31 -6.80
CA VAL A 239 -5.30 18.81 -6.08
C VAL A 239 -4.64 19.88 -6.93
N VAL A 240 -4.40 21.07 -6.35
CA VAL A 240 -3.68 22.14 -7.03
C VAL A 240 -2.20 21.81 -7.08
N ILE A 241 -1.65 21.70 -8.29
CA ILE A 241 -0.22 21.45 -8.52
C ILE A 241 0.56 22.76 -8.53
N LYS A 242 -0.05 23.84 -9.05
CA LYS A 242 0.57 25.16 -9.16
C LYS A 242 -0.48 26.24 -9.24
N GLY A 243 -0.18 27.42 -8.70
CA GLY A 243 -0.99 28.62 -8.83
C GLY A 243 -2.04 28.74 -7.74
N LYS A 244 -3.05 29.58 -8.00
CA LYS A 244 -4.08 29.94 -7.01
C LYS A 244 -5.45 30.09 -7.68
N LYS A 245 -6.46 29.41 -7.12
CA LYS A 245 -7.86 29.52 -7.55
C LYS A 245 -8.80 29.70 -6.36
N SER A 246 -9.95 30.30 -6.61
CA SER A 246 -11.08 30.32 -5.67
C SER A 246 -12.22 29.51 -6.25
N VAL A 247 -12.84 28.67 -5.43
CA VAL A 247 -14.02 27.87 -5.77
C VAL A 247 -15.15 28.27 -4.84
N TRP A 248 -16.28 28.66 -5.43
CA TRP A 248 -17.52 28.94 -4.73
C TRP A 248 -18.47 27.80 -4.95
N ASN A 249 -18.78 27.03 -3.91
CA ASN A 249 -19.85 26.05 -3.95
C ASN A 249 -21.17 26.79 -3.67
N LEU A 250 -21.93 27.06 -4.73
CA LEU A 250 -23.17 27.81 -4.66
C LEU A 250 -24.29 26.99 -4.01
N SER A 251 -24.28 25.67 -4.19
CA SER A 251 -25.22 24.75 -3.52
C SER A 251 -25.12 24.82 -2.00
N LYS A 252 -23.91 25.06 -1.47
CA LYS A 252 -23.63 25.10 -0.02
C LYS A 252 -23.40 26.50 0.53
N SER A 253 -23.31 27.51 -0.33
CA SER A 253 -22.89 28.87 0.07
C SER A 253 -21.53 28.88 0.77
N GLU A 254 -20.59 28.08 0.26
CA GLU A 254 -19.23 27.94 0.79
C GLU A 254 -18.20 28.42 -0.23
N ARG A 255 -17.04 28.88 0.26
CA ARG A 255 -15.92 29.30 -0.57
C ARG A 255 -14.62 28.66 -0.08
N ALA A 256 -13.83 28.17 -1.02
CA ALA A 256 -12.48 27.69 -0.78
C ALA A 256 -11.48 28.46 -1.65
N ASP A 257 -10.46 29.03 -1.03
CA ASP A 257 -9.31 29.60 -1.73
C ASP A 257 -8.18 28.57 -1.68
N LEU A 258 -7.80 28.02 -2.85
CA LEU A 258 -6.88 26.91 -2.98
C LEU A 258 -5.53 27.40 -3.54
N VAL A 259 -4.44 26.94 -2.95
CA VAL A 259 -3.05 27.13 -3.39
C VAL A 259 -2.37 25.79 -3.64
N GLU A 260 -1.12 25.81 -4.12
CA GLU A 260 -0.31 24.61 -4.35
C GLU A 260 -0.31 23.64 -3.16
N GLY A 261 -0.67 22.38 -3.43
CA GLY A 261 -0.80 21.31 -2.44
C GLY A 261 -2.21 21.13 -1.86
N ASP A 262 -3.10 22.12 -2.00
CA ASP A 262 -4.46 22.02 -1.47
C ASP A 262 -5.32 21.05 -2.29
N TYR A 263 -6.22 20.37 -1.57
CA TYR A 263 -7.17 19.41 -2.09
C TYR A 263 -8.61 19.90 -1.91
N LEU A 264 -9.47 19.63 -2.88
CA LEU A 264 -10.91 19.86 -2.78
C LEU A 264 -11.69 18.72 -3.43
N PHE A 265 -12.65 18.17 -2.68
CA PHE A 265 -13.69 17.28 -3.22
C PHE A 265 -14.95 18.07 -3.53
N THR A 266 -15.49 17.91 -4.73
CA THR A 266 -16.79 18.46 -5.12
C THR A 266 -17.77 17.32 -5.39
N PRO A 267 -18.84 17.18 -4.60
CA PRO A 267 -19.86 16.16 -4.82
C PRO A 267 -20.56 16.29 -6.17
N ALA A 268 -21.07 15.17 -6.68
CA ALA A 268 -21.94 15.14 -7.85
C ALA A 268 -23.14 16.08 -7.71
N GLY A 269 -23.42 16.87 -8.76
CA GLY A 269 -24.55 17.80 -8.80
C GLY A 269 -24.38 19.08 -7.98
N ASP A 270 -23.30 19.26 -7.22
CA ASP A 270 -23.03 20.56 -6.58
C ASP A 270 -22.68 21.61 -7.64
N VAL A 271 -23.43 22.71 -7.64
CA VAL A 271 -23.19 23.85 -8.53
C VAL A 271 -22.07 24.69 -7.94
N HIS A 272 -21.05 24.95 -8.74
CA HIS A 272 -19.92 25.75 -8.30
C HIS A 272 -19.39 26.68 -9.40
N ARG A 273 -18.72 27.74 -8.95
CA ARG A 273 -18.08 28.76 -9.79
C ARG A 273 -16.62 28.85 -9.43
N VAL A 274 -15.77 29.20 -10.40
CA VAL A 274 -14.32 29.23 -10.18
C VAL A 274 -13.69 30.48 -10.77
N LYS A 275 -12.72 31.05 -10.03
CA LYS A 275 -11.81 32.09 -10.51
C LYS A 275 -10.37 31.65 -10.38
N TYR A 276 -9.59 31.88 -11.43
CA TYR A 276 -8.16 31.64 -11.44
C TYR A 276 -7.40 32.95 -11.25
N HIS A 277 -6.71 33.11 -10.12
CA HIS A 277 -5.97 34.33 -9.81
C HIS A 277 -4.56 34.33 -10.41
N GLU A 278 -4.01 33.13 -10.61
CA GLU A 278 -2.73 32.89 -11.26
C GLU A 278 -2.88 31.84 -12.38
N ASP A 279 -1.86 31.69 -13.22
CA ASP A 279 -1.76 30.52 -14.10
C ASP A 279 -1.78 29.27 -13.22
N THR A 280 -2.87 28.52 -13.29
CA THR A 280 -3.18 27.44 -12.34
C THR A 280 -3.15 26.11 -13.06
N GLU A 281 -2.46 25.14 -12.48
CA GLU A 281 -2.44 23.74 -12.89
C GLU A 281 -2.96 22.88 -11.74
N PHE A 282 -3.88 21.97 -12.03
CA PHE A 282 -4.40 21.03 -11.04
C PHE A 282 -4.61 19.64 -11.65
N PHE A 283 -4.44 18.62 -10.80
CA PHE A 283 -4.82 17.26 -11.10
C PHE A 283 -6.26 17.04 -10.66
N ILE A 284 -7.06 16.40 -11.49
CA ILE A 284 -8.46 16.09 -11.19
C ILE A 284 -8.78 14.64 -11.53
N THR A 285 -9.55 13.96 -10.67
CA THR A 285 -10.05 12.60 -10.88
C THR A 285 -11.55 12.52 -10.68
N TRP A 286 -12.21 11.69 -11.48
CA TRP A 286 -13.65 11.43 -11.39
C TRP A 286 -13.95 10.03 -11.94
N ASP A 287 -15.16 9.56 -11.67
CA ASP A 287 -15.68 8.31 -12.22
C ASP A 287 -16.45 8.55 -13.52
N GLY A 288 -16.34 7.64 -14.49
CA GLY A 288 -17.14 7.68 -15.72
C GLY A 288 -16.72 8.74 -16.74
N HIS A 289 -17.65 9.11 -17.62
CA HIS A 289 -17.40 10.10 -18.68
C HIS A 289 -17.40 11.51 -18.10
N TRP A 290 -16.45 12.34 -18.53
CA TRP A 290 -16.44 13.76 -18.18
C TRP A 290 -17.62 14.47 -18.82
N ASP A 291 -18.36 15.21 -17.99
CA ASP A 291 -19.37 16.15 -18.41
C ASP A 291 -19.19 17.47 -17.68
N ILE A 292 -19.68 18.55 -18.27
CA ILE A 292 -19.78 19.86 -17.63
C ILE A 292 -21.07 20.50 -18.12
N PHE A 293 -21.95 20.85 -17.18
CA PHE A 293 -23.22 21.50 -17.48
C PHE A 293 -23.14 22.93 -16.99
N LEU A 294 -23.07 23.87 -17.93
CA LEU A 294 -23.05 25.29 -17.60
C LEU A 294 -24.45 25.73 -17.15
N ASP A 295 -24.57 26.17 -15.91
CA ASP A 295 -25.80 26.69 -15.32
C ASP A 295 -25.97 28.20 -15.54
N GLU A 296 -24.89 28.89 -15.91
CA GLU A 296 -24.90 30.30 -16.32
C GLU A 296 -23.90 30.57 -17.46
N ASP A 297 -24.04 31.72 -18.12
CA ASP A 297 -23.07 32.18 -19.13
C ASP A 297 -21.84 32.85 -18.51
N LEU A 298 -20.76 32.93 -19.29
CA LEU A 298 -19.47 33.44 -18.84
C LEU A 298 -19.51 34.91 -18.37
N GLU A 299 -20.32 35.76 -19.00
CA GLU A 299 -20.39 37.19 -18.62
C GLU A 299 -21.14 37.37 -17.31
N THR A 300 -22.21 36.59 -17.10
CA THR A 300 -22.90 36.51 -15.80
C THR A 300 -21.94 36.05 -14.70
N GLY A 301 -21.15 35.01 -14.95
CA GLY A 301 -20.17 34.51 -13.97
C GLY A 301 -19.07 35.51 -13.62
N LYS A 302 -18.53 36.22 -14.61
CA LYS A 302 -17.55 37.30 -14.38
C LYS A 302 -18.12 38.42 -13.53
N LYS A 303 -19.34 38.88 -13.84
CA LYS A 303 -20.00 39.96 -13.10
C LYS A 303 -20.25 39.58 -11.64
N ALA A 304 -20.74 38.36 -11.38
CA ALA A 304 -20.98 37.88 -10.03
C ALA A 304 -19.70 37.86 -9.17
N ILE A 305 -18.57 37.49 -9.78
CA ILE A 305 -17.26 37.50 -9.13
C ILE A 305 -16.77 38.92 -8.82
N GLU A 306 -17.02 39.87 -9.72
CA GLU A 306 -16.63 41.28 -9.52
C GLU A 306 -17.45 41.96 -8.42
N GLU A 307 -18.75 41.66 -8.36
CA GLU A 307 -19.67 42.15 -7.32
C GLU A 307 -19.28 41.66 -5.93
N GLU A 308 -18.79 40.42 -5.80
CA GLU A 308 -18.33 39.88 -4.51
C GLU A 308 -16.95 40.39 -4.08
N ALA A 309 -16.13 40.85 -5.03
CA ALA A 309 -14.81 41.42 -4.76
C ALA A 309 -14.82 42.91 -4.39
N SER A 310 -15.99 43.56 -4.51
CA SER A 310 -16.23 44.99 -4.24
C SER A 310 -16.75 45.22 -2.82
#